data_AF-A0A661PP08-F1
#
_entry.id   AF-A0A661PP08-F1
#
_cell.length_a   1.000
_cell.length_b   1.000
_cell.length_c   1.000
_cell.angle_alpha   90.00
_cell.angle_beta   90.00
_cell.angle_gamma   90.00
#
_symmetry.space_group_name_H-M   'P 1'
#
loop_
_entity.id
_entity.type
_entity.pdbx_description
1 polymer ?
#
loop_
_entity_poly.entity_id
_entity_poly.type
_entity_poly.pdbx_seq_one_letter_code
_entity_poly.pdbx_strand_id
1 'polypeptide(L)'
;MNISSEVTFSQGKKANRSEPKIIVADKNQISRRRMARALAERTLPLEATGSAAYLMQNLLHDGPSVIVLGGGLEKELSVVTLVSLLKSYDPHSTIILVADNVSPSEEIKVCQKGIFYRMNRPVCALGWNELQLVVDCACNRVMYATMSSRSH
;
A
#
# COMPACT_ATOMS: atom_id res chain seq x y z
N MET A 1 13.24 -38.75 -37.31
CA MET A 1 13.26 -37.38 -36.74
C MET A 1 11.81 -36.96 -36.58
N ASN A 2 11.31 -36.95 -35.35
CA ASN A 2 9.93 -36.57 -35.03
C ASN A 2 9.99 -35.46 -33.97
N ILE A 3 9.25 -34.39 -34.23
CA ILE A 3 9.08 -33.21 -33.38
C ILE A 3 8.01 -33.54 -32.35
N SER A 4 8.27 -33.31 -31.07
CA SER A 4 7.23 -33.00 -30.08
C SER A 4 7.85 -32.16 -28.95
N SER A 5 7.58 -30.87 -29.05
CA SER A 5 7.70 -29.88 -27.99
C SER A 5 6.68 -30.15 -26.89
N GLU A 6 7.15 -30.42 -25.67
CA GLU A 6 6.31 -30.26 -24.48
C GLU A 6 6.75 -29.01 -23.73
N VAL A 7 6.11 -27.90 -24.08
CA VAL A 7 5.98 -26.75 -23.20
C VAL A 7 5.08 -27.18 -22.06
N THR A 8 5.66 -27.49 -20.91
CA THR A 8 4.88 -27.77 -19.70
C THR A 8 4.31 -26.44 -19.21
N PHE A 9 3.08 -26.14 -19.63
CA PHE A 9 2.28 -25.08 -19.04
C PHE A 9 2.00 -25.47 -17.59
N SER A 10 2.77 -24.92 -16.65
CA SER A 10 2.49 -25.06 -15.23
C SER A 10 1.15 -24.40 -14.96
N GLN A 11 0.13 -25.23 -14.73
CA GLN A 11 -1.20 -24.78 -14.37
C GLN A 11 -1.11 -23.78 -13.21
N GLY A 12 -1.78 -22.64 -13.40
CA GLY A 12 -1.86 -21.56 -12.42
C GLY A 12 -2.30 -22.10 -11.07
N LYS A 13 -1.34 -22.15 -10.14
CA LYS A 13 -1.61 -22.24 -8.71
C LYS A 13 -2.53 -21.06 -8.41
N LYS A 14 -3.79 -21.33 -8.07
CA LYS A 14 -4.73 -20.33 -7.54
C LYS A 14 -3.97 -19.62 -6.42
N ALA A 15 -3.56 -18.37 -6.65
CA ALA A 15 -2.69 -17.66 -5.72
C ALA A 15 -3.37 -17.68 -4.37
N ASN A 16 -2.76 -18.38 -3.41
CA ASN A 16 -3.17 -18.32 -2.01
C ASN A 16 -2.99 -16.85 -1.64
N ARG A 17 -4.06 -16.05 -1.67
CA ARG A 17 -3.96 -14.61 -1.37
C ARG A 17 -3.36 -14.51 0.02
N SER A 18 -2.13 -13.98 0.09
CA SER A 18 -1.40 -13.74 1.33
C SER A 18 -2.29 -12.99 2.31
N GLU A 19 -2.07 -13.21 3.61
CA GLU A 19 -2.80 -12.47 4.64
C GLU A 19 -2.64 -10.95 4.45
N PRO A 20 -3.67 -10.14 4.77
CA PRO A 20 -3.55 -8.70 4.68
C PRO A 20 -2.37 -8.16 5.47
N LYS A 21 -1.68 -7.16 4.93
CA LYS A 21 -0.52 -6.54 5.58
C LYS A 21 -0.54 -5.01 5.48
N ILE A 22 0.25 -4.39 6.34
CA ILE A 22 0.53 -2.95 6.30
C ILE A 22 1.88 -2.77 5.63
N ILE A 23 1.96 -1.90 4.61
CA ILE A 23 3.21 -1.55 3.93
C ILE A 23 3.47 -0.06 4.12
N VAL A 24 4.55 0.27 4.82
CA VAL A 24 5.04 1.65 4.96
C VAL A 24 6.02 1.94 3.84
N ALA A 25 5.62 2.79 2.91
CA ALA A 25 6.35 3.08 1.69
C ALA A 25 6.78 4.55 1.65
N ASP A 26 8.07 4.84 1.84
CA ASP A 26 8.56 6.23 1.81
C ASP A 26 10.06 6.24 1.46
N LYS A 27 10.50 7.09 0.54
CA LYS A 27 11.92 7.27 0.22
C LYS A 27 12.73 7.73 1.44
N ASN A 28 12.15 8.56 2.30
CA ASN A 28 12.83 9.10 3.47
C ASN A 28 12.93 8.02 4.56
N GLN A 29 14.15 7.52 4.78
CA GLN A 29 14.41 6.44 5.74
C GLN A 29 14.00 6.79 7.18
N ILE A 30 14.20 8.05 7.61
CA ILE A 30 13.86 8.48 8.97
C ILE A 30 12.34 8.47 9.14
N SER A 31 11.62 9.10 8.22
CA SER A 31 10.15 9.10 8.21
C SER A 31 9.59 7.68 8.17
N ARG A 32 10.10 6.86 7.24
CA ARG A 32 9.71 5.45 7.10
C ARG A 32 9.87 4.67 8.41
N ARG A 33 11.03 4.80 9.08
CA ARG A 33 11.29 4.14 10.37
C ARG A 33 10.35 4.62 11.47
N ARG A 34 10.06 5.93 11.53
CA ARG A 34 9.16 6.51 12.54
C ARG A 34 7.72 6.03 12.33
N MET A 35 7.23 6.03 11.09
CA MET A 35 5.91 5.47 10.75
C MET A 35 5.83 3.98 11.05
N ALA A 36 6.83 3.19 10.66
CA ALA A 36 6.86 1.76 10.96
C ALA A 36 6.84 1.50 12.48
N ARG A 37 7.65 2.23 13.26
CA ARG A 37 7.66 2.10 14.72
C ARG A 37 6.31 2.44 15.34
N ALA A 38 5.62 3.47 14.85
CA ALA A 38 4.30 3.85 15.36
C ALA A 38 3.21 2.80 15.07
N LEU A 39 3.45 1.88 14.13
CA LEU A 39 2.49 0.89 13.65
C LEU A 39 2.88 -0.56 14.02
N ALA A 40 3.97 -0.76 14.77
CA ALA A 40 4.56 -2.08 15.00
C ALA A 40 3.69 -3.05 15.83
N GLU A 41 2.84 -2.53 16.71
CA GLU A 41 2.05 -3.34 17.65
C GLU A 41 0.66 -3.72 17.11
N ARG A 42 0.53 -3.86 15.79
CA ARG A 42 -0.76 -4.11 15.12
C ARG A 42 -0.95 -5.57 14.78
N THR A 43 -2.21 -5.96 14.62
CA THR A 43 -2.64 -7.32 14.28
C THR A 43 -2.22 -7.75 12.88
N LEU A 44 -2.08 -6.81 11.94
CA LEU A 44 -1.58 -7.12 10.61
C LEU A 44 -0.04 -7.06 10.58
N PRO A 45 0.62 -8.00 9.88
CA PRO A 45 2.06 -7.93 9.66
C PRO A 45 2.43 -6.60 8.99
N LEU A 46 3.58 -6.06 9.42
CA LEU A 46 4.09 -4.76 8.99
C LEU A 46 5.37 -4.93 8.19
N GLU A 47 5.40 -4.34 7.00
CA GLU A 47 6.60 -4.21 6.18
C GLU A 47 6.91 -2.73 5.89
N ALA A 48 8.17 -2.46 5.57
CA ALA A 48 8.61 -1.12 5.19
C ALA A 48 9.53 -1.16 3.98
N THR A 49 9.31 -0.27 3.02
CA THR A 49 10.12 -0.17 1.81
C THR A 49 10.39 1.29 1.41
N GLY A 50 11.57 1.51 0.83
CA GLY A 50 11.93 2.77 0.19
C GLY A 50 11.88 2.71 -1.34
N SER A 51 11.44 1.58 -1.92
CA SER A 51 11.49 1.33 -3.38
C SER A 51 10.09 1.14 -3.96
N ALA A 52 9.83 1.83 -5.08
CA ALA A 52 8.60 1.63 -5.83
C ALA A 52 8.50 0.22 -6.43
N ALA A 53 9.61 -0.32 -6.94
CA ALA A 53 9.66 -1.66 -7.52
C ALA A 53 9.28 -2.74 -6.48
N TYR A 54 9.84 -2.65 -5.27
CA TYR A 54 9.49 -3.57 -4.19
C TYR A 54 8.02 -3.43 -3.79
N LEU A 55 7.50 -2.20 -3.65
CA LEU A 55 6.08 -1.99 -3.36
C LEU A 55 5.17 -2.65 -4.42
N MET A 56 5.48 -2.46 -5.70
CA MET A 56 4.72 -3.08 -6.80
C MET A 56 4.82 -4.60 -6.78
N GLN A 57 6.00 -5.16 -6.51
CA GLN A 57 6.18 -6.61 -6.38
C GLN A 57 5.31 -7.20 -5.26
N ASN A 58 5.20 -6.51 -4.13
CA ASN A 58 4.34 -6.94 -3.03
C ASN A 58 2.87 -6.90 -3.44
N LEU A 59 2.42 -5.84 -4.11
CA LEU A 59 1.04 -5.82 -4.61
C LEU A 59 0.79 -6.91 -5.66
N LEU A 60 1.78 -7.23 -6.48
CA LEU A 60 1.66 -8.27 -7.51
C LEU A 60 1.41 -9.66 -6.95
N HIS A 61 2.04 -9.98 -5.81
CA HIS A 61 2.06 -11.33 -5.27
C HIS A 61 1.25 -11.50 -4.00
N ASP A 62 0.99 -10.41 -3.26
CA ASP A 62 0.35 -10.47 -1.97
C ASP A 62 -1.12 -10.04 -1.99
N GLY A 63 -1.82 -10.40 -0.91
CA GLY A 63 -3.21 -10.05 -0.69
C GLY A 63 -3.44 -8.55 -0.46
N PRO A 64 -4.68 -8.16 -0.18
CA PRO A 64 -5.06 -6.76 -0.06
C PRO A 64 -4.24 -6.07 1.05
N SER A 65 -3.65 -4.93 0.71
CA SER A 65 -2.68 -4.24 1.55
C SER A 65 -3.15 -2.84 1.96
N VAL A 66 -2.85 -2.46 3.20
CA VAL A 66 -2.92 -1.07 3.67
C VAL A 66 -1.59 -0.41 3.37
N ILE A 67 -1.57 0.57 2.47
CA ILE A 67 -0.35 1.25 2.03
C ILE A 67 -0.27 2.61 2.74
N VAL A 68 0.71 2.79 3.60
CA VAL A 68 1.06 4.08 4.20
C VAL A 68 2.16 4.70 3.34
N LEU A 69 1.76 5.59 2.44
CA LEU A 69 2.62 6.18 1.42
C LEU A 69 3.14 7.55 1.88
N GLY A 70 4.45 7.72 1.95
CA GLY A 70 5.09 9.03 2.13
C GLY A 70 4.99 9.90 0.88
N GLY A 71 5.59 11.09 0.89
CA GLY A 71 5.59 12.03 -0.26
C GLY A 71 6.33 11.56 -1.54
N GLY A 72 6.58 10.26 -1.71
CA GLY A 72 7.20 9.66 -2.90
C GLY A 72 8.17 8.53 -2.57
N LEU A 73 8.46 7.70 -3.57
CA LEU A 73 9.41 6.58 -3.49
C LEU A 73 10.65 6.79 -4.37
N GLU A 74 10.48 7.41 -5.54
CA GLU A 74 11.57 7.71 -6.47
C GLU A 74 11.55 9.19 -6.83
N LYS A 75 12.70 9.77 -7.21
CA LYS A 75 12.81 11.19 -7.54
C LYS A 75 11.98 11.57 -8.77
N GLU A 76 11.96 10.69 -9.77
CA GLU A 76 11.30 10.90 -11.06
C GLU A 76 9.82 10.47 -11.06
N LEU A 77 9.34 9.87 -9.96
CA LEU A 77 7.97 9.38 -9.86
C LEU A 77 7.15 10.27 -8.93
N SER A 78 6.24 11.05 -9.52
CA SER A 78 5.30 11.85 -8.74
C SER A 78 4.38 10.97 -7.89
N VAL A 79 3.91 11.50 -6.76
CA VAL A 79 2.96 10.79 -5.90
C VAL A 79 1.64 10.50 -6.61
N VAL A 80 1.18 11.41 -7.48
CA VAL A 80 -0.03 11.24 -8.29
C VAL A 80 0.12 10.05 -9.25
N THR A 81 1.26 9.97 -9.93
CA THR A 81 1.56 8.87 -10.85
C THR A 81 1.65 7.55 -10.10
N LEU A 82 2.36 7.53 -8.97
CA LEU A 82 2.48 6.32 -8.15
C LEU A 82 1.12 5.85 -7.64
N VAL A 83 0.30 6.73 -7.05
CA VAL A 83 -1.06 6.37 -6.60
C VAL A 83 -1.91 5.84 -7.75
N SER A 84 -1.81 6.46 -8.94
CA SER A 84 -2.53 6.00 -10.13
C SER A 84 -2.08 4.59 -10.54
N LEU A 85 -0.78 4.30 -10.51
CA LEU A 85 -0.25 2.97 -10.79
C LEU A 85 -0.75 1.94 -9.78
N LEU A 86 -0.64 2.22 -8.47
CA LEU A 86 -1.10 1.33 -7.41
C LEU A 86 -2.60 1.02 -7.55
N LYS A 87 -3.42 2.03 -7.87
CA LYS A 87 -4.87 1.89 -8.07
C LYS A 87 -5.24 1.20 -9.37
N SER A 88 -4.46 1.36 -10.43
CA SER A 88 -4.68 0.61 -11.68
C SER A 88 -4.42 -0.88 -11.50
N TYR A 89 -3.49 -1.22 -10.59
CA TYR A 89 -3.15 -2.60 -10.27
C TYR A 89 -4.16 -3.24 -9.31
N ASP A 90 -4.43 -2.57 -8.18
CA ASP A 90 -5.47 -2.98 -7.24
C ASP A 90 -6.37 -1.78 -6.90
N PRO A 91 -7.55 -1.68 -7.53
CA PRO A 91 -8.52 -0.61 -7.26
C PRO A 91 -8.97 -0.56 -5.79
N HIS A 92 -8.92 -1.71 -5.10
CA HIS A 92 -9.36 -1.88 -3.72
C HIS A 92 -8.25 -1.65 -2.69
N SER A 93 -7.01 -1.45 -3.14
CA SER A 93 -5.89 -1.11 -2.25
C SER A 93 -6.24 0.12 -1.40
N THR A 94 -5.95 0.04 -0.10
CA THR A 94 -6.28 1.12 0.84
C THR A 94 -5.03 1.97 1.04
N ILE A 95 -5.03 3.17 0.47
CA ILE A 95 -3.85 4.06 0.45
C ILE A 95 -4.06 5.23 1.40
N ILE A 96 -3.14 5.39 2.36
CA ILE A 96 -3.04 6.54 3.25
C ILE A 96 -1.83 7.36 2.83
N LEU A 97 -2.04 8.61 2.39
CA LEU A 97 -0.96 9.50 1.99
C LEU A 97 -0.49 10.37 3.17
N VAL A 98 0.80 10.31 3.50
CA VAL A 98 1.45 11.05 4.57
C VAL A 98 2.51 12.00 3.97
N ALA A 99 2.12 13.24 3.68
CA ALA A 99 2.97 14.20 2.98
C ALA A 99 2.62 15.67 3.31
N ASP A 100 3.66 16.47 3.58
CA ASP A 100 3.52 17.87 4.02
C ASP A 100 3.25 18.84 2.85
N ASN A 101 3.93 18.65 1.72
CA ASN A 101 3.98 19.62 0.63
C ASN A 101 3.36 19.07 -0.65
N VAL A 102 2.13 18.58 -0.57
CA VAL A 102 1.35 18.23 -1.77
C VAL A 102 0.71 19.52 -2.28
N SER A 103 0.95 19.87 -3.55
CA SER A 103 0.29 21.05 -4.11
C SER A 103 -1.24 20.84 -4.15
N PRO A 104 -2.07 21.90 -4.07
CA PRO A 104 -3.53 21.74 -4.15
C PRO A 104 -3.98 21.00 -5.42
N SER A 105 -3.28 21.22 -6.53
CA SER A 105 -3.57 20.54 -7.80
C SER A 105 -3.27 19.03 -7.75
N GLU A 106 -2.23 18.62 -7.03
CA GLU A 106 -1.90 17.20 -6.82
C GLU A 106 -2.84 16.57 -5.80
N GLU A 107 -3.22 17.30 -4.75
CA GLU A 107 -4.15 16.82 -3.73
C GLU A 107 -5.51 16.45 -4.34
N ILE A 108 -6.08 17.32 -5.17
CA ILE A 108 -7.31 17.02 -5.92
C ILE A 108 -7.14 15.75 -6.75
N LYS A 109 -6.03 15.63 -7.49
CA LYS A 109 -5.79 14.47 -8.35
C LYS A 109 -5.65 13.18 -7.54
N VAL A 110 -4.91 13.19 -6.44
CA VAL A 110 -4.74 12.01 -5.58
C VAL A 110 -6.09 11.60 -4.96
N CYS A 111 -6.87 12.54 -4.45
CA CYS A 111 -8.20 12.27 -3.91
C CYS A 111 -9.15 11.68 -4.97
N GLN A 112 -9.12 12.20 -6.21
CA GLN A 112 -9.90 11.66 -7.32
C GLN A 112 -9.50 10.22 -7.71
N LYS A 113 -8.29 9.77 -7.37
CA LYS A 113 -7.86 8.37 -7.56
C LYS A 113 -8.34 7.44 -6.43
N GLY A 114 -9.03 7.95 -5.41
CA GLY A 114 -9.65 7.14 -4.37
C GLY A 114 -8.67 6.67 -3.29
N ILE A 115 -7.77 7.55 -2.83
CA ILE A 115 -7.06 7.30 -1.57
C ILE A 115 -8.04 7.25 -0.40
N PHE A 116 -7.67 6.51 0.64
CA PHE A 116 -8.49 6.35 1.83
C PHE A 116 -8.40 7.57 2.75
N TYR A 117 -7.21 8.11 2.91
CA TYR A 117 -6.97 9.26 3.78
C TYR A 117 -5.70 10.01 3.38
N ARG A 118 -5.65 11.31 3.68
CA ARG A 118 -4.46 12.15 3.52
C ARG A 118 -4.18 12.90 4.80
N MET A 119 -2.91 12.95 5.19
CA MET A 119 -2.44 13.75 6.32
C MET A 119 -1.05 14.33 6.05
N ASN A 120 -0.68 15.33 6.85
CA ASN A 120 0.70 15.80 6.94
C ASN A 120 1.55 14.80 7.74
N ARG A 121 2.87 14.89 7.62
CA ARG A 121 3.77 14.07 8.43
C ARG A 121 3.57 14.42 9.91
N PRO A 122 3.38 13.43 10.80
CA PRO A 122 3.22 13.70 12.21
C PRO A 122 4.44 14.38 12.85
N VAL A 123 4.22 15.53 13.47
CA VAL A 123 5.26 16.29 14.20
C VAL A 123 5.07 16.26 15.71
N CYS A 124 3.90 15.86 16.20
CA CYS A 124 3.55 15.80 17.62
C CYS A 124 2.72 14.55 17.95
N ALA A 125 2.49 14.28 19.24
CA ALA A 125 1.76 13.10 19.71
C ALA A 125 0.36 12.97 19.09
N LEU A 126 -0.38 14.08 18.94
CA LEU A 126 -1.71 14.06 18.32
C LEU A 126 -1.67 13.54 16.88
N GLY A 127 -0.70 13.99 16.07
CA GLY A 127 -0.56 13.50 14.70
C GLY A 127 -0.15 12.03 14.62
N TRP A 128 0.61 11.53 15.60
CA TRP A 128 0.94 10.10 15.66
C TRP A 128 -0.28 9.25 16.03
N ASN A 129 -1.10 9.73 16.97
CA ASN A 129 -2.37 9.09 17.33
C ASN A 129 -3.35 9.08 16.17
N GLU A 130 -3.41 10.17 15.39
CA GLU A 130 -4.21 10.26 14.18
C GLU A 130 -3.78 9.22 13.13
N LEU A 131 -2.48 9.12 12.84
CA LEU A 131 -1.95 8.11 11.92
C LEU A 131 -2.34 6.69 12.37
N GLN A 132 -2.19 6.41 13.66
CA GLN A 132 -2.57 5.13 14.25
C GLN A 132 -4.05 4.83 14.03
N LEU A 133 -4.93 5.76 14.39
CA LEU A 133 -6.39 5.58 14.25
C LEU A 133 -6.79 5.36 12.79
N VAL A 134 -6.25 6.14 11.86
CA VAL A 134 -6.52 6.02 10.42
C VAL A 134 -6.09 4.64 9.90
N VAL A 135 -4.91 4.16 10.32
CA VAL A 135 -4.45 2.82 9.95
C VAL A 135 -5.34 1.73 10.55
N ASP A 136 -5.86 1.89 11.77
CA ASP A 136 -6.77 0.89 12.38
C ASP A 136 -8.08 0.79 11.58
N CYS A 137 -8.64 1.94 11.21
CA CYS A 137 -9.82 2.02 10.34
C CYS A 137 -9.56 1.35 8.98
N ALA A 138 -8.39 1.60 8.37
CA ALA A 138 -7.99 0.98 7.11
C ALA A 138 -7.84 -0.55 7.23
N CYS A 139 -7.21 -1.04 8.30
CA CYS A 139 -7.05 -2.47 8.56
C CYS A 139 -8.41 -3.14 8.72
N ASN A 140 -9.31 -2.56 9.51
CA ASN A 140 -10.66 -3.08 9.70
C ASN A 140 -11.41 -3.18 8.36
N ARG A 141 -11.35 -2.15 7.51
CA ARG A 141 -11.95 -2.17 6.17
C ARG A 141 -11.46 -3.35 5.33
N VAL A 142 -10.15 -3.58 5.31
CA VAL A 142 -9.55 -4.69 4.54
C VAL A 142 -9.94 -6.05 5.10
N MET A 143 -9.96 -6.21 6.42
CA MET A 143 -10.37 -7.45 7.08
C MET A 143 -11.83 -7.79 6.77
N TYR A 144 -12.75 -6.82 6.89
CA TYR A 144 -14.16 -7.03 6.54
C TYR A 144 -14.38 -7.38 5.06
N ALA A 145 -13.65 -6.70 4.15
CA ALA A 145 -13.73 -7.01 2.72
C ALA A 145 -13.26 -8.45 2.41
N THR A 146 -12.22 -8.91 3.10
CA THR A 146 -11.68 -10.26 2.94
C THR A 146 -12.62 -11.34 3.50
N MET A 147 -13.28 -11.07 4.62
CA MET A 147 -14.27 -11.99 5.22
C MET A 147 -15.52 -12.12 4.36
N SER A 148 -16.06 -11.01 3.84
CA SER A 148 -17.25 -11.00 2.98
C SER A 148 -17.03 -11.78 1.67
N SER A 149 -15.81 -11.73 1.13
CA SER A 149 -15.42 -12.45 -0.10
C SER A 149 -15.24 -13.96 0.08
N ARG A 150 -15.21 -14.48 1.32
CA ARG A 150 -15.09 -15.92 1.63
C ARG A 150 -16.44 -16.61 1.88
N SER A 151 -17.52 -15.83 2.02
CA SER A 151 -18.88 -16.30 2.27
C SER A 151 -19.72 -16.53 1.00
N HIS A 152 -19.09 -16.43 -0.18
CA HIS A 152 -19.66 -16.74 -1.50
C HIS A 152 -18.74 -17.72 -2.24
#